data_AF-A0A7J4MK54-F1
#
_entry.id   AF-A0A7J4MK54-F1
#
_cell.length_a   1.000
_cell.length_b   1.000
_cell.length_c   1.000
_cell.angle_alpha   90.00
_cell.angle_beta   90.00
_cell.angle_gamma   90.00
#
_symmetry.space_group_name_H-M   'P 1'
#
loop_
_entity.id
_entity.type
_entity.pdbx_description
1 polymer ?
#
loop_
_entity_poly.entity_id
_entity_poly.type
_entity_poly.pdbx_seq_one_letter_code
_entity_poly.pdbx_strand_id
1 'polypeptide(L)'
;ATMGEKIKLDGDESLRTRSSSLGKVLRDLQVDVDSDSLPVTVNGKMKGGTTVDLSQSSQPLTALILASPSLEEAIEIHVEGDAVSRGYLGMTFDIARSCGCPIEMSSQLILQPWSVNPPNEIDIPPELSLFPMAILLELLHDGLHLQTELATYDPLLLMAFDAIDRANGGEVDLRDASDLVTPAAVWMALGEGGNITGIPHARGKESDRILRTVELLQSFGMKAEETDDGLVIPGRQTPNSPNEPIQTHMDHRLAMVAMILASKVGGEVVDAEICEVSHPGFIQQLLGLSQP
;
A
#
# COMPACT_ATOMS: atom_id res chain seq x y z
N ALA A 1 9.96 20.92 8.77
CA ALA A 1 8.82 21.17 9.68
C ALA A 1 9.20 21.08 11.16
N THR A 2 10.07 20.16 11.61
CA THR A 2 10.52 20.13 13.02
C THR A 2 11.81 20.91 13.25
N MET A 3 12.71 20.93 12.26
CA MET A 3 14.04 21.55 12.40
C MET A 3 14.04 23.09 12.26
N GLY A 4 12.93 23.70 11.85
CA GLY A 4 12.84 25.17 11.62
C GLY A 4 13.68 25.69 10.45
N GLU A 5 14.22 24.80 9.63
CA GLU A 5 15.00 25.14 8.44
C GLU A 5 14.17 24.97 7.17
N LYS A 6 14.58 25.69 6.12
CA LYS A 6 14.02 25.57 4.78
C LYS A 6 14.60 24.35 4.08
N ILE A 7 13.76 23.37 3.81
CA ILE A 7 14.12 22.11 3.15
C ILE A 7 13.39 22.03 1.82
N LYS A 8 14.10 21.64 0.75
CA LYS A 8 13.50 21.30 -0.54
C LYS A 8 13.51 19.78 -0.69
N LEU A 9 12.35 19.21 -0.97
CA LEU A 9 12.14 17.79 -1.25
C LEU A 9 11.74 17.64 -2.71
N ASP A 10 12.28 16.63 -3.37
CA ASP A 10 11.95 16.28 -4.75
C ASP A 10 11.99 14.75 -4.87
N GLY A 11 11.43 14.23 -5.95
CA GLY A 11 11.35 12.81 -6.22
C GLY A 11 11.47 12.51 -7.71
N ASP A 12 11.41 11.22 -8.03
CA ASP A 12 11.30 10.75 -9.41
C ASP A 12 9.95 11.15 -10.05
N GLU A 13 9.76 10.76 -11.31
CA GLU A 13 8.55 11.08 -12.06
C GLU A 13 7.28 10.49 -11.42
N SER A 14 7.36 9.29 -10.84
CA SER A 14 6.22 8.65 -10.14
C SER A 14 5.81 9.46 -8.92
N LEU A 15 6.76 9.93 -8.11
CA LEU A 15 6.44 10.75 -6.94
C LEU A 15 5.91 12.14 -7.28
N ARG A 16 6.31 12.71 -8.42
CA ARG A 16 5.88 14.05 -8.87
C ARG A 16 4.44 14.09 -9.39
N THR A 17 3.87 12.96 -9.81
CA THR A 17 2.46 12.88 -10.23
C THR A 17 1.48 12.74 -9.06
N ARG A 18 2.00 12.48 -7.86
CA ARG A 18 1.21 12.24 -6.65
C ARG A 18 0.98 13.53 -5.88
N SER A 19 -0.17 13.62 -5.22
CA SER A 19 -0.46 14.66 -4.24
C SER A 19 -0.66 14.03 -2.87
N SER A 20 -0.37 14.80 -1.81
CA SER A 20 -0.56 14.35 -0.44
C SER A 20 -1.35 15.38 0.37
N SER A 21 -2.26 14.90 1.22
CA SER A 21 -2.95 15.76 2.19
C SER A 21 -2.01 16.36 3.25
N LEU A 22 -0.78 15.83 3.37
CA LEU A 22 0.21 16.30 4.33
C LEU A 22 0.58 17.77 4.12
N GLY A 23 0.60 18.28 2.89
CA GLY A 23 0.88 19.69 2.62
C GLY A 23 -0.14 20.63 3.26
N LYS A 24 -1.43 20.31 3.13
CA LYS A 24 -2.53 21.01 3.83
C LYS A 24 -2.38 20.92 5.35
N VAL A 25 -2.17 19.71 5.88
CA VAL A 25 -2.00 19.46 7.33
C VAL A 25 -0.86 20.31 7.91
N LEU A 26 0.28 20.39 7.21
CA LEU A 26 1.41 21.20 7.64
C LEU A 26 1.10 22.71 7.59
N ARG A 27 0.37 23.18 6.57
CA ARG A 27 -0.07 24.59 6.49
C ARG A 27 -1.02 24.97 7.62
N ASP A 28 -1.95 24.10 7.97
CA ASP A 28 -2.84 24.30 9.14
C ASP A 28 -2.03 24.41 10.44
N LEU A 29 -0.93 23.64 10.54
CA LEU A 29 0.06 23.73 11.61
C LEU A 29 1.06 24.91 11.47
N GLN A 30 0.74 25.92 10.66
CA GLN A 30 1.54 27.14 10.44
C GLN A 30 2.93 26.92 9.82
N VAL A 31 3.16 25.78 9.18
CA VAL A 31 4.36 25.53 8.39
C VAL A 31 4.16 26.11 6.99
N ASP A 32 5.17 26.81 6.48
CA ASP A 32 5.21 27.32 5.11
C ASP A 32 5.53 26.17 4.15
N VAL A 33 4.53 25.77 3.35
CA VAL A 33 4.62 24.70 2.35
C VAL A 33 4.10 25.25 1.02
N ASP A 34 4.92 25.21 -0.03
CA ASP A 34 4.62 25.87 -1.31
C ASP A 34 3.83 25.02 -2.31
N SER A 35 3.70 23.71 -2.07
CA SER A 35 3.06 22.75 -2.97
C SER A 35 2.52 21.53 -2.22
N ASP A 36 1.45 20.91 -2.73
CA ASP A 36 0.91 19.62 -2.23
C ASP A 36 1.49 18.40 -3.00
N SER A 37 2.38 18.65 -3.98
CA SER A 37 3.08 17.66 -4.81
C SER A 37 4.58 17.98 -4.93
N LEU A 38 5.41 16.98 -5.22
CA LEU A 38 6.84 17.20 -5.43
C LEU A 38 7.13 17.90 -6.78
N PRO A 39 8.20 18.71 -6.88
CA PRO A 39 9.05 19.17 -5.78
C PRO A 39 8.32 20.13 -4.84
N VAL A 40 8.63 20.05 -3.55
CA VAL A 40 8.04 20.89 -2.50
C VAL A 40 9.11 21.52 -1.63
N THR A 41 8.87 22.75 -1.20
CA THR A 41 9.65 23.44 -0.18
C THR A 41 8.86 23.48 1.12
N VAL A 42 9.50 23.09 2.22
CA VAL A 42 8.94 23.12 3.57
C VAL A 42 9.81 24.01 4.46
N ASN A 43 9.20 24.96 5.15
CA ASN A 43 9.90 25.90 6.03
C ASN A 43 9.07 26.22 7.29
N GLY A 44 9.75 26.37 8.43
CA GLY A 44 9.09 26.69 9.70
C GLY A 44 8.80 25.49 10.59
N LYS A 45 8.10 25.78 11.70
CA LYS A 45 7.84 24.87 12.82
C LYS A 45 6.34 24.65 13.00
N MET A 46 5.97 23.42 13.36
CA MET A 46 4.57 23.04 13.58
C MET A 46 4.03 23.65 14.88
N LYS A 47 2.85 24.28 14.82
CA LYS A 47 2.18 24.95 15.95
C LYS A 47 0.66 24.90 15.80
N GLY A 48 -0.05 25.01 16.93
CA GLY A 48 -1.51 25.08 16.93
C GLY A 48 -2.15 23.71 16.74
N GLY A 49 -3.10 23.60 15.80
CA GLY A 49 -3.79 22.34 15.56
C GLY A 49 -4.32 22.20 14.14
N THR A 50 -4.66 20.97 13.77
CA THR A 50 -5.11 20.59 12.44
C THR A 50 -6.06 19.40 12.50
N THR A 51 -6.80 19.19 11.41
CA THR A 51 -7.62 18.01 11.21
C THR A 51 -6.97 17.09 10.18
N VAL A 52 -6.87 15.80 10.50
CA VAL A 52 -6.36 14.75 9.62
C VAL A 52 -7.49 13.80 9.24
N ASP A 53 -7.82 13.77 7.96
CA ASP A 53 -8.77 12.82 7.37
C ASP A 53 -8.06 11.49 7.06
N LEU A 54 -8.53 10.41 7.69
CA LEU A 54 -7.99 9.06 7.53
C LEU A 54 -8.68 8.25 6.42
N SER A 55 -9.64 8.82 5.69
CA SER A 55 -10.37 8.12 4.63
C SER A 55 -9.54 7.81 3.38
N GLN A 56 -8.46 8.58 3.16
CA GLN A 56 -7.58 8.39 2.00
C GLN A 56 -6.28 7.69 2.36
N SER A 57 -5.70 8.01 3.53
CA SER A 57 -4.39 7.50 3.94
C SER A 57 -4.15 7.71 5.43
N SER A 58 -3.50 6.74 6.07
CA SER A 58 -2.98 6.85 7.45
C SER A 58 -1.63 7.57 7.54
N GLN A 59 -0.97 7.83 6.41
CA GLN A 59 0.39 8.37 6.36
C GLN A 59 0.54 9.77 6.98
N PRO A 60 -0.39 10.73 6.80
CA PRO A 60 -0.23 12.06 7.40
C PRO A 60 -0.17 11.99 8.92
N LEU A 61 -1.08 11.25 9.56
CA LEU A 61 -1.06 11.05 11.00
C LEU A 61 0.20 10.32 11.46
N THR A 62 0.61 9.29 10.70
CA THR A 62 1.86 8.55 10.96
C THR A 62 3.07 9.47 10.96
N ALA A 63 3.20 10.34 9.95
CA ALA A 63 4.30 11.29 9.85
C ALA A 63 4.32 12.27 11.03
N LEU A 64 3.17 12.76 11.48
CA LEU A 64 3.08 13.64 12.64
C LEU A 64 3.48 12.93 13.94
N ILE A 65 3.05 11.70 14.15
CA ILE A 65 3.43 10.89 15.31
C ILE A 65 4.95 10.68 15.33
N LEU A 66 5.55 10.29 14.21
CA LEU A 66 6.99 10.04 14.11
C LEU A 66 7.82 11.33 14.24
N ALA A 67 7.26 12.47 13.83
CA ALA A 67 7.90 13.78 13.98
C ALA A 67 7.73 14.39 15.40
N SER A 68 6.77 13.90 16.19
CA SER A 68 6.41 14.48 17.48
C SER A 68 7.53 14.57 18.54
N PRO A 69 8.56 13.68 18.59
CA PRO A 69 9.68 13.84 19.53
C PRO A 69 10.41 15.18 19.40
N SER A 70 10.46 15.73 18.19
CA SER A 70 11.20 16.95 17.85
C SER A 70 10.33 18.21 17.79
N LEU A 71 9.10 18.15 18.32
CA LEU A 71 8.26 19.34 18.47
C LEU A 71 8.87 20.31 19.50
N GLU A 72 8.57 21.61 19.36
CA GLU A 72 8.94 22.62 20.38
C GLU A 72 7.84 22.85 21.41
N GLU A 73 6.60 22.63 20.99
CA GLU A 73 5.39 22.79 21.79
C GLU A 73 4.37 21.73 21.36
N ALA A 74 3.35 21.52 22.19
CA ALA A 74 2.29 20.58 21.86
C ALA A 74 1.45 21.09 20.68
N ILE A 75 1.00 20.15 19.85
CA ILE A 75 0.04 20.41 18.76
C ILE A 75 -1.21 19.56 18.95
N GLU A 76 -2.35 20.09 18.53
CA GLU A 76 -3.65 19.44 18.61
C GLU A 76 -4.01 18.80 17.27
N ILE A 77 -4.29 17.50 17.26
CA ILE A 77 -4.71 16.78 16.07
C ILE A 77 -6.13 16.28 16.27
N HIS A 78 -7.05 16.74 15.42
CA HIS A 78 -8.36 16.15 15.29
C HIS A 78 -8.36 15.10 14.17
N VAL A 79 -8.87 13.92 14.44
CA VAL A 79 -8.95 12.84 13.45
C VAL A 79 -10.39 12.74 12.96
N GLU A 80 -10.57 12.76 11.64
CA GLU A 80 -11.88 12.60 10.99
C GLU A 80 -11.85 11.54 9.88
N GLY A 81 -13.04 11.23 9.36
CA GLY A 81 -13.21 10.28 8.27
C GLY A 81 -13.14 8.82 8.70
N ASP A 82 -13.54 7.96 7.76
CA ASP A 82 -13.51 6.52 7.94
C ASP A 82 -12.11 5.96 7.68
N ALA A 83 -11.36 5.65 8.73
CA ALA A 83 -9.97 5.21 8.59
C ALA A 83 -9.80 4.00 7.66
N VAL A 84 -8.92 4.12 6.67
CA VAL A 84 -8.46 3.02 5.81
C VAL A 84 -7.10 2.53 6.29
N SER A 85 -6.66 1.35 5.82
CA SER A 85 -5.30 0.87 6.11
C SER A 85 -5.01 0.82 7.63
N ARG A 86 -5.99 0.39 8.43
CA ARG A 86 -5.93 0.50 9.90
C ARG A 86 -4.81 -0.34 10.52
N GLY A 87 -4.40 -1.42 9.88
CA GLY A 87 -3.25 -2.24 10.29
C GLY A 87 -1.96 -1.41 10.37
N TYR A 88 -1.65 -0.66 9.31
CA TYR A 88 -0.48 0.25 9.28
C TYR A 88 -0.56 1.36 10.33
N LEU A 89 -1.77 1.89 10.57
CA LEU A 89 -1.97 2.88 11.62
C LEU A 89 -1.73 2.27 13.01
N GLY A 90 -2.27 1.08 13.28
CA GLY A 90 -2.02 0.34 14.52
C GLY A 90 -0.52 0.08 14.73
N MET A 91 0.16 -0.40 13.69
CA MET A 91 1.61 -0.62 13.69
C MET A 91 2.39 0.64 14.07
N THR A 92 1.98 1.81 13.57
CA THR A 92 2.59 3.09 13.94
C THR A 92 2.48 3.36 15.44
N PHE A 93 1.30 3.15 16.03
CA PHE A 93 1.10 3.33 17.47
C PHE A 93 1.88 2.30 18.29
N ASP A 94 1.96 1.06 17.83
CA ASP A 94 2.71 0.00 18.52
C ASP A 94 4.22 0.28 18.50
N ILE A 95 4.77 0.68 17.35
CA ILE A 95 6.17 1.11 17.23
C ILE A 95 6.42 2.32 18.12
N ALA A 96 5.60 3.37 18.01
CA ALA A 96 5.76 4.58 18.80
C ALA A 96 5.72 4.26 20.31
N ARG A 97 4.77 3.42 20.76
CA ARG A 97 4.66 2.97 22.15
C ARG A 97 5.88 2.17 22.60
N SER A 98 6.37 1.26 21.75
CA SER A 98 7.58 0.47 22.03
C SER A 98 8.81 1.36 22.23
N CYS A 99 8.83 2.51 21.57
CA CYS A 99 9.85 3.54 21.73
C CYS A 99 9.61 4.49 22.91
N GLY A 100 8.53 4.31 23.70
CA GLY A 100 8.22 5.16 24.86
C GLY A 100 7.28 6.34 24.57
N CYS A 101 6.63 6.38 23.40
CA CYS A 101 5.64 7.42 23.10
C CYS A 101 4.39 7.25 24.01
N PRO A 102 3.95 8.29 24.73
CA PRO A 102 2.86 8.20 25.69
C PRO A 102 1.45 8.35 25.07
N ILE A 103 1.33 8.26 23.74
CA ILE A 103 0.07 8.51 23.04
C ILE A 103 -0.80 7.24 22.94
N GLU A 104 -2.10 7.44 23.02
CA GLU A 104 -3.11 6.41 22.75
C GLU A 104 -3.99 6.85 21.58
N MET A 105 -4.57 5.88 20.88
CA MET A 105 -5.46 6.15 19.75
C MET A 105 -6.75 6.82 20.23
N SER A 106 -7.11 7.95 19.61
CA SER A 106 -8.37 8.66 19.86
C SER A 106 -8.74 9.55 18.68
N SER A 107 -9.95 10.12 18.69
CA SER A 107 -10.37 11.14 17.72
C SER A 107 -9.76 12.53 17.97
N GLN A 108 -9.11 12.72 19.11
CA GLN A 108 -8.46 13.97 19.52
C GLN A 108 -7.14 13.65 20.22
N LEU A 109 -6.04 13.94 19.54
CA LEU A 109 -4.69 13.65 20.00
C LEU A 109 -3.99 14.96 20.36
N ILE A 110 -3.20 14.93 21.42
CA ILE A 110 -2.24 15.99 21.74
C ILE A 110 -0.85 15.39 21.54
N LEU A 111 -0.18 15.83 20.46
CA LEU A 111 1.20 15.44 20.20
C LEU A 111 2.12 16.45 20.88
N GLN A 112 2.90 15.99 21.84
CA GLN A 112 3.85 16.80 22.60
C GLN A 112 5.27 16.27 22.43
N PRO A 113 6.31 17.07 22.69
CA PRO A 113 7.69 16.57 22.66
C PRO A 113 7.89 15.43 23.66
N TRP A 114 8.60 14.38 23.26
CA TRP A 114 8.88 13.21 24.11
C TRP A 114 10.27 12.64 23.84
N SER A 115 10.78 11.86 24.79
CA SER A 115 12.10 11.20 24.68
C SER A 115 11.97 9.83 24.03
N VAL A 116 12.63 9.65 22.89
CA VAL A 116 12.66 8.37 22.18
C VAL A 116 13.56 7.39 22.94
N ASN A 117 12.97 6.30 23.41
CA ASN A 117 13.61 5.20 24.13
C ASN A 117 13.28 3.87 23.43
N PRO A 118 13.95 3.54 22.31
CA PRO A 118 13.69 2.32 21.57
C PRO A 118 14.18 1.09 22.34
N PRO A 119 13.62 -0.10 22.07
CA PRO A 119 14.19 -1.35 22.57
C PRO A 119 15.60 -1.59 21.97
N ASN A 120 16.40 -2.40 22.66
CA ASN A 120 17.77 -2.71 22.21
C ASN A 120 17.83 -3.54 20.92
N GLU A 121 16.75 -4.27 20.63
CA GLU A 121 16.61 -5.16 19.49
C GLU A 121 15.16 -5.10 18.99
N ILE A 122 14.97 -5.14 17.67
CA ILE A 122 13.67 -5.13 17.01
C ILE A 122 13.70 -6.19 15.92
N ASP A 123 12.75 -7.11 15.97
CA ASP A 123 12.48 -8.02 14.87
C ASP A 123 11.68 -7.29 13.79
N ILE A 124 12.23 -7.24 12.58
CA ILE A 124 11.51 -6.68 11.42
C ILE A 124 10.69 -7.81 10.80
N PRO A 125 9.34 -7.71 10.82
CA PRO A 125 8.50 -8.75 10.26
C PRO A 125 8.65 -8.87 8.74
N PRO A 126 8.34 -10.04 8.15
CA PRO A 126 8.29 -10.19 6.70
C PRO A 126 7.14 -9.39 6.09
N GLU A 127 7.27 -8.99 4.83
CA GLU A 127 6.23 -8.24 4.12
C GLU A 127 5.05 -9.15 3.72
N LEU A 128 4.02 -9.20 4.56
CA LEU A 128 2.86 -10.06 4.37
C LEU A 128 2.10 -9.78 3.07
N SER A 129 2.09 -8.54 2.56
CA SER A 129 1.35 -8.23 1.33
C SER A 129 1.91 -8.91 0.07
N LEU A 130 3.11 -9.50 0.17
CA LEU A 130 3.69 -10.35 -0.88
C LEU A 130 3.19 -11.80 -0.85
N PHE A 131 2.55 -12.25 0.23
CA PHE A 131 2.11 -13.63 0.37
C PHE A 131 1.15 -14.09 -0.75
N PRO A 132 0.17 -13.27 -1.19
CA PRO A 132 -0.67 -13.65 -2.34
C PRO A 132 0.09 -13.84 -3.65
N MET A 133 1.29 -13.26 -3.80
CA MET A 133 2.13 -13.49 -4.98
C MET A 133 2.58 -14.95 -5.06
N ALA A 134 2.92 -15.56 -3.92
CA ALA A 134 3.26 -16.98 -3.85
C ALA A 134 2.05 -17.85 -4.19
N ILE A 135 0.86 -17.51 -3.65
CA ILE A 135 -0.38 -18.22 -3.98
C ILE A 135 -0.66 -18.18 -5.48
N LEU A 136 -0.53 -17.01 -6.12
CA LEU A 136 -0.74 -16.88 -7.56
C LEU A 136 0.23 -17.75 -8.36
N LEU A 137 1.49 -17.84 -7.95
CA LEU A 137 2.46 -18.71 -8.59
C LEU A 137 2.03 -20.19 -8.51
N GLU A 138 1.60 -20.66 -7.34
CA GLU A 138 1.11 -22.03 -7.17
C GLU A 138 -0.17 -22.30 -7.97
N LEU A 139 -1.11 -21.35 -8.00
CA LEU A 139 -2.36 -21.46 -8.76
C LEU A 139 -2.12 -21.52 -10.28
N LEU A 140 -1.09 -20.83 -10.77
CA LEU A 140 -0.77 -20.79 -12.21
C LEU A 140 0.08 -21.96 -12.67
N HIS A 141 0.96 -22.48 -11.81
CA HIS A 141 1.96 -23.49 -12.18
C HIS A 141 1.71 -24.82 -11.46
N ASP A 142 1.09 -25.75 -12.19
CA ASP A 142 0.81 -27.09 -11.69
C ASP A 142 2.07 -27.78 -11.14
N GLY A 143 2.00 -28.20 -9.87
CA GLY A 143 3.09 -28.91 -9.19
C GLY A 143 4.15 -28.00 -8.55
N LEU A 144 4.02 -26.68 -8.66
CA LEU A 144 4.81 -25.74 -7.86
C LEU A 144 4.26 -25.70 -6.42
N HIS A 145 5.14 -25.89 -5.45
CA HIS A 145 4.82 -25.76 -4.02
C HIS A 145 5.90 -24.92 -3.37
N LEU A 146 5.55 -23.70 -2.98
CA LEU A 146 6.41 -22.74 -2.33
C LEU A 146 6.32 -22.95 -0.82
N GLN A 147 7.48 -23.07 -0.16
CA GLN A 147 7.52 -23.12 1.30
C GLN A 147 7.46 -21.70 1.85
N THR A 148 6.26 -21.18 2.03
CA THR A 148 6.02 -19.85 2.61
C THR A 148 5.43 -19.97 4.01
N GLU A 149 6.08 -19.34 4.99
CA GLU A 149 5.53 -19.20 6.34
C GLU A 149 4.66 -17.95 6.42
N LEU A 150 3.41 -18.13 6.82
CA LEU A 150 2.49 -17.02 7.02
C LEU A 150 2.68 -16.44 8.43
N ALA A 151 3.27 -15.25 8.52
CA ALA A 151 3.41 -14.54 9.78
C ALA A 151 2.05 -14.03 10.30
N THR A 152 1.88 -13.98 11.62
CA THR A 152 0.57 -13.71 12.24
C THR A 152 0.47 -12.35 12.94
N TYR A 153 1.32 -11.39 12.59
CA TYR A 153 1.40 -10.10 13.30
C TYR A 153 0.36 -9.08 12.83
N ASP A 154 -0.22 -9.23 11.64
CA ASP A 154 -1.27 -8.34 11.11
C ASP A 154 -2.61 -9.09 10.96
N PRO A 155 -3.50 -9.05 11.97
CA PRO A 155 -4.76 -9.78 11.92
C PRO A 155 -5.72 -9.28 10.83
N LEU A 156 -5.65 -8.00 10.44
CA LEU A 156 -6.55 -7.46 9.41
C LEU A 156 -6.15 -7.98 8.03
N LEU A 157 -4.85 -8.06 7.76
CA LEU A 157 -4.35 -8.62 6.50
C LEU A 157 -4.62 -10.12 6.40
N LEU A 158 -4.51 -10.86 7.52
CA LEU A 158 -4.88 -12.29 7.56
C LEU A 158 -6.38 -12.50 7.30
N MET A 159 -7.24 -11.65 7.85
CA MET A 159 -8.67 -11.69 7.55
C MET A 159 -8.94 -11.43 6.07
N ALA A 160 -8.20 -10.52 5.44
CA ALA A 160 -8.31 -10.28 4.01
C ALA A 160 -7.91 -11.52 3.19
N PHE A 161 -6.85 -12.24 3.56
CA PHE A 161 -6.48 -13.50 2.89
C PHE A 161 -7.58 -14.57 2.99
N ASP A 162 -8.13 -14.78 4.19
CA ASP A 162 -9.22 -15.74 4.41
C ASP A 162 -10.49 -15.33 3.64
N ALA A 163 -10.78 -14.03 3.57
CA ALA A 163 -11.91 -13.51 2.81
C ALA A 163 -11.75 -13.74 1.30
N ILE A 164 -10.55 -13.53 0.74
CA ILE A 164 -10.27 -13.80 -0.68
C ILE A 164 -10.41 -15.30 -0.98
N ASP A 165 -9.78 -16.16 -0.17
CA ASP A 165 -9.80 -17.62 -0.36
C ASP A 165 -11.23 -18.18 -0.31
N ARG A 166 -12.06 -17.65 0.60
CA ARG A 166 -13.44 -18.10 0.80
C ARG A 166 -14.48 -17.35 -0.03
N ALA A 167 -14.08 -16.36 -0.83
CA ALA A 167 -14.99 -15.47 -1.53
C ALA A 167 -16.02 -16.28 -2.34
N ASN A 168 -15.56 -17.27 -3.11
CA ASN A 168 -16.41 -18.20 -3.87
C ASN A 168 -17.53 -17.49 -4.67
N GLY A 169 -17.19 -16.42 -5.40
CA GLY A 169 -18.15 -15.58 -6.12
C GLY A 169 -18.79 -14.45 -5.29
N GLY A 170 -18.42 -14.34 -4.02
CA GLY A 170 -18.94 -13.37 -3.04
C GLY A 170 -18.18 -12.04 -3.03
N GLU A 171 -18.36 -11.30 -1.94
CA GLU A 171 -17.79 -9.97 -1.73
C GLU A 171 -16.58 -10.03 -0.78
N VAL A 172 -15.54 -9.26 -1.08
CA VAL A 172 -14.30 -9.13 -0.32
C VAL A 172 -14.03 -7.65 -0.06
N ASP A 173 -14.16 -7.23 1.20
CA ASP A 173 -13.77 -5.88 1.63
C ASP A 173 -12.25 -5.82 1.84
N LEU A 174 -11.57 -4.95 1.09
CA LEU A 174 -10.13 -4.72 1.18
C LEU A 174 -9.78 -3.32 1.72
N ARG A 175 -10.67 -2.68 2.49
CA ARG A 175 -10.44 -1.37 3.13
C ARG A 175 -9.12 -1.28 3.89
N ASP A 176 -8.73 -2.34 4.58
CA ASP A 176 -7.49 -2.41 5.36
C ASP A 176 -6.33 -3.07 4.62
N ALA A 177 -6.56 -3.54 3.40
CA ALA A 177 -5.64 -4.37 2.64
C ALA A 177 -5.60 -3.96 1.16
N SER A 178 -5.63 -2.64 0.88
CA SER A 178 -5.63 -2.10 -0.50
C SER A 178 -4.36 -2.38 -1.30
N ASP A 179 -3.35 -2.90 -0.63
CA ASP A 179 -2.14 -3.47 -1.21
C ASP A 179 -2.36 -4.84 -1.85
N LEU A 180 -3.46 -5.51 -1.53
CA LEU A 180 -3.83 -6.80 -2.11
C LEU A 180 -4.73 -6.68 -3.34
N VAL A 181 -5.17 -5.47 -3.74
CA VAL A 181 -6.17 -5.28 -4.81
C VAL A 181 -5.80 -6.05 -6.07
N THR A 182 -4.59 -5.85 -6.59
CA THR A 182 -4.14 -6.49 -7.83
C THR A 182 -4.00 -8.01 -7.69
N PRO A 183 -3.26 -8.55 -6.71
CA PRO A 183 -3.15 -10.01 -6.60
C PRO A 183 -4.49 -10.69 -6.22
N ALA A 184 -5.33 -10.06 -5.39
CA ALA A 184 -6.66 -10.56 -5.07
C ALA A 184 -7.56 -10.64 -6.31
N ALA A 185 -7.53 -9.61 -7.17
CA ALA A 185 -8.32 -9.61 -8.38
C ALA A 185 -7.96 -10.76 -9.32
N VAL A 186 -6.65 -11.04 -9.48
CA VAL A 186 -6.19 -12.19 -10.27
C VAL A 186 -6.57 -13.50 -9.60
N TRP A 187 -6.39 -13.63 -8.28
CA TRP A 187 -6.77 -14.83 -7.54
C TRP A 187 -8.26 -15.14 -7.71
N MET A 188 -9.12 -14.14 -7.54
CA MET A 188 -10.56 -14.27 -7.74
C MET A 188 -10.92 -14.59 -9.19
N ALA A 189 -10.24 -14.00 -10.18
CA ALA A 189 -10.48 -14.27 -11.60
C ALA A 189 -10.16 -15.74 -11.97
N LEU A 190 -9.09 -16.30 -11.40
CA LEU A 190 -8.73 -17.72 -11.57
C LEU A 190 -9.70 -18.65 -10.82
N GLY A 191 -10.22 -18.20 -9.68
CA GLY A 191 -11.21 -18.90 -8.86
C GLY A 191 -12.65 -18.74 -9.36
N GLU A 192 -13.59 -18.45 -8.45
CA GLU A 192 -15.03 -18.37 -8.78
C GLU A 192 -15.52 -16.93 -9.04
N GLY A 193 -14.60 -15.96 -9.06
CA GLY A 193 -14.91 -14.54 -9.22
C GLY A 193 -15.44 -13.90 -7.95
N GLY A 194 -16.08 -12.75 -8.09
CA GLY A 194 -16.73 -12.01 -7.00
C GLY A 194 -16.57 -10.50 -7.13
N ASN A 195 -16.69 -9.80 -6.01
CA ASN A 195 -16.56 -8.35 -5.91
C ASN A 195 -15.50 -7.98 -4.88
N ILE A 196 -14.66 -7.00 -5.21
CA ILE A 196 -13.77 -6.34 -4.26
C ILE A 196 -14.36 -4.97 -3.93
N THR A 197 -14.48 -4.64 -2.64
CA THR A 197 -15.10 -3.41 -2.12
C THR A 197 -14.21 -2.70 -1.09
N GLY A 198 -14.61 -1.51 -0.64
CA GLY A 198 -13.93 -0.75 0.42
C GLY A 198 -12.63 -0.06 -0.01
N ILE A 199 -12.34 0.02 -1.31
CA ILE A 199 -11.04 0.48 -1.83
C ILE A 199 -11.04 1.78 -2.66
N PRO A 200 -11.93 2.78 -2.46
CA PRO A 200 -11.92 3.99 -3.29
C PRO A 200 -10.61 4.77 -3.15
N HIS A 201 -9.96 4.67 -2.00
CA HIS A 201 -8.65 5.25 -1.72
C HIS A 201 -7.49 4.57 -2.49
N ALA A 202 -7.67 3.38 -3.06
CA ALA A 202 -6.66 2.69 -3.85
C ALA A 202 -6.33 3.41 -5.17
N ARG A 203 -7.19 4.34 -5.59
CA ARG A 203 -7.02 5.18 -6.79
C ARG A 203 -5.90 6.21 -6.66
N GLY A 204 -5.64 6.66 -5.43
CA GLY A 204 -4.61 7.66 -5.11
C GLY A 204 -3.27 7.06 -4.68
N LYS A 205 -3.03 5.78 -4.97
CA LYS A 205 -1.81 5.07 -4.58
C LYS A 205 -0.67 5.40 -5.56
N GLU A 206 0.24 4.46 -5.81
CA GLU A 206 1.34 4.59 -6.79
C GLU A 206 0.80 4.85 -8.21
N SER A 207 -0.37 4.27 -8.50
CA SER A 207 -1.18 4.51 -9.68
C SER A 207 -2.66 4.48 -9.30
N ASP A 208 -3.58 4.72 -10.25
CA ASP A 208 -4.98 4.34 -10.06
C ASP A 208 -5.10 2.80 -10.07
N ARG A 209 -4.83 2.19 -8.92
CA ARG A 209 -4.65 0.74 -8.81
C ARG A 209 -5.87 -0.05 -9.23
N ILE A 210 -7.07 0.52 -9.12
CA ILE A 210 -8.31 -0.12 -9.57
C ILE A 210 -8.32 -0.17 -11.10
N LEU A 211 -8.19 0.99 -11.75
CA LEU A 211 -8.15 1.07 -13.21
C LEU A 211 -7.02 0.24 -13.79
N ARG A 212 -5.81 0.33 -13.21
CA ARG A 212 -4.64 -0.41 -13.71
C ARG A 212 -4.75 -1.91 -13.51
N THR A 213 -5.45 -2.37 -12.47
CA THR A 213 -5.74 -3.81 -12.30
C THR A 213 -6.71 -4.31 -13.39
N VAL A 214 -7.71 -3.52 -13.77
CA VAL A 214 -8.61 -3.86 -14.88
C VAL A 214 -7.84 -3.96 -16.20
N GLU A 215 -7.02 -2.96 -16.52
CA GLU A 215 -6.19 -2.94 -17.72
C GLU A 215 -5.20 -4.11 -17.76
N LEU A 216 -4.58 -4.44 -16.61
CA LEU A 216 -3.71 -5.60 -16.47
C LEU A 216 -4.46 -6.90 -16.81
N LEU A 217 -5.62 -7.15 -16.19
CA LEU A 217 -6.42 -8.34 -16.48
C LEU A 217 -6.78 -8.42 -17.97
N GLN A 218 -7.19 -7.29 -18.57
CA GLN A 218 -7.52 -7.20 -20.00
C GLN A 218 -6.32 -7.53 -20.90
N SER A 219 -5.11 -7.10 -20.55
CA SER A 219 -3.89 -7.40 -21.31
C SER A 219 -3.63 -8.91 -21.42
N PHE A 220 -4.02 -9.68 -20.41
CA PHE A 220 -3.96 -11.14 -20.38
C PHE A 220 -5.26 -11.82 -20.85
N GLY A 221 -6.18 -11.07 -21.48
CA GLY A 221 -7.46 -11.58 -21.99
C GLY A 221 -8.48 -11.95 -20.91
N MET A 222 -8.27 -11.51 -19.68
CA MET A 222 -9.20 -11.66 -18.56
C MET A 222 -10.08 -10.40 -18.43
N LYS A 223 -11.21 -10.55 -17.73
CA LYS A 223 -12.22 -9.51 -17.56
C LYS A 223 -12.28 -9.09 -16.09
N ALA A 224 -12.40 -7.79 -15.89
CA ALA A 224 -12.89 -7.18 -14.67
C ALA A 224 -13.52 -5.83 -15.05
N GLU A 225 -14.39 -5.34 -14.19
CA GLU A 225 -15.03 -4.05 -14.35
C GLU A 225 -14.82 -3.22 -13.08
N GLU A 226 -14.51 -1.95 -13.26
CA GLU A 226 -14.38 -1.00 -12.17
C GLU A 226 -15.75 -0.60 -11.62
N THR A 227 -15.83 -0.39 -10.30
CA THR A 227 -16.96 0.26 -9.62
C THR A 227 -16.47 1.49 -8.86
N ASP A 228 -17.39 2.30 -8.34
CA ASP A 228 -17.02 3.46 -7.52
C ASP A 228 -16.20 3.07 -6.27
N ASP A 229 -16.45 1.87 -5.73
CA ASP A 229 -15.88 1.37 -4.47
C ASP A 229 -14.87 0.21 -4.64
N GLY A 230 -14.66 -0.26 -5.87
CA GLY A 230 -13.72 -1.35 -6.16
C GLY A 230 -13.88 -2.02 -7.53
N LEU A 231 -14.06 -3.33 -7.56
CA LEU A 231 -13.99 -4.17 -8.77
C LEU A 231 -15.07 -5.27 -8.79
N VAL A 232 -15.60 -5.57 -9.97
CA VAL A 232 -16.39 -6.78 -10.27
C VAL A 232 -15.57 -7.71 -11.16
N ILE A 233 -15.43 -8.97 -10.76
CA ILE A 233 -14.52 -9.92 -11.40
C ILE A 233 -15.27 -11.22 -11.72
N PRO A 234 -15.48 -11.55 -13.01
CA PRO A 234 -15.94 -12.88 -13.41
C PRO A 234 -14.93 -13.97 -13.00
N GLY A 235 -15.42 -15.15 -12.60
CA GLY A 235 -14.57 -16.29 -12.24
C GLY A 235 -14.20 -17.18 -13.41
N ARG A 236 -13.39 -18.20 -13.10
CA ARG A 236 -12.98 -19.33 -13.95
C ARG A 236 -12.33 -18.88 -15.24
N GLN A 237 -11.53 -17.83 -15.13
CA GLN A 237 -10.79 -17.26 -16.24
C GLN A 237 -9.43 -17.93 -16.35
N THR A 238 -8.81 -17.82 -17.52
CA THR A 238 -7.45 -18.31 -17.77
C THR A 238 -6.69 -17.22 -18.51
N PRO A 239 -5.47 -16.88 -18.10
CA PRO A 239 -4.68 -15.88 -18.80
C PRO A 239 -4.28 -16.39 -20.19
N ASN A 240 -4.16 -15.46 -21.13
CA ASN A 240 -3.59 -15.66 -22.45
C ASN A 240 -2.33 -14.80 -22.61
N SER A 241 -1.43 -15.20 -23.52
CA SER A 241 -0.29 -14.36 -23.86
C SER A 241 -0.78 -12.97 -24.33
N PRO A 242 -0.24 -11.89 -23.77
CA PRO A 242 -0.53 -10.55 -24.27
C PRO A 242 0.05 -10.36 -25.68
N ASN A 243 -0.58 -9.50 -26.48
CA ASN A 243 -0.11 -9.13 -27.81
C ASN A 243 0.78 -7.87 -27.83
N GLU A 244 0.77 -7.12 -26.73
CA GLU A 244 1.48 -5.84 -26.56
C GLU A 244 2.23 -5.86 -25.22
N PRO A 245 3.29 -5.05 -25.04
CA PRO A 245 3.99 -4.93 -23.77
C PRO A 245 3.08 -4.45 -22.63
N ILE A 246 3.17 -5.10 -21.46
CA ILE A 246 2.40 -4.77 -20.27
C ILE A 246 3.01 -3.55 -19.59
N GLN A 247 2.22 -2.49 -19.44
CA GLN A 247 2.61 -1.28 -18.74
C GLN A 247 2.46 -1.46 -17.23
N THR A 248 3.51 -1.17 -16.47
CA THR A 248 3.50 -1.25 -14.99
C THR A 248 2.98 0.01 -14.33
N HIS A 249 2.97 1.14 -15.06
CA HIS A 249 2.58 2.46 -14.56
C HIS A 249 3.36 2.88 -13.30
N MET A 250 4.61 2.40 -13.18
CA MET A 250 5.45 2.58 -12.00
C MET A 250 4.83 2.08 -10.68
N ASP A 251 3.89 1.12 -10.76
CA ASP A 251 3.32 0.43 -9.59
C ASP A 251 3.99 -0.94 -9.42
N HIS A 252 4.78 -1.08 -8.36
CA HIS A 252 5.52 -2.30 -8.04
C HIS A 252 4.62 -3.52 -7.83
N ARG A 253 3.40 -3.34 -7.30
CA ARG A 253 2.46 -4.45 -7.08
C ARG A 253 1.88 -4.93 -8.40
N LEU A 254 1.56 -3.99 -9.29
CA LEU A 254 1.11 -4.29 -10.65
C LEU A 254 2.21 -5.03 -11.43
N ALA A 255 3.46 -4.57 -11.34
CA ALA A 255 4.61 -5.19 -11.99
C ALA A 255 4.84 -6.63 -11.52
N MET A 256 4.79 -6.89 -10.21
CA MET A 256 4.95 -8.24 -9.67
C MET A 256 3.86 -9.19 -10.18
N VAL A 257 2.59 -8.77 -10.17
CA VAL A 257 1.48 -9.60 -10.68
C VAL A 257 1.59 -9.81 -12.18
N ALA A 258 1.98 -8.79 -12.94
CA ALA A 258 2.22 -8.90 -14.38
C ALA A 258 3.30 -9.93 -14.71
N MET A 259 4.42 -9.92 -13.97
CA MET A 259 5.50 -10.89 -14.12
C MET A 259 5.05 -12.31 -13.76
N ILE A 260 4.23 -12.47 -12.72
CA ILE A 260 3.67 -13.77 -12.33
C ILE A 260 2.77 -14.33 -13.42
N LEU A 261 1.87 -13.51 -13.99
CA LEU A 261 1.04 -13.93 -15.12
C LEU A 261 1.90 -14.26 -16.35
N ALA A 262 2.85 -13.38 -16.71
CA ALA A 262 3.76 -13.57 -17.83
C ALA A 262 4.64 -14.82 -17.68
N SER A 263 4.95 -15.25 -16.44
CA SER A 263 5.69 -16.50 -16.21
C SER A 263 4.94 -17.74 -16.70
N LYS A 264 3.60 -17.69 -16.76
CA LYS A 264 2.76 -18.79 -17.27
C LYS A 264 2.53 -18.74 -18.78
N VAL A 265 2.31 -17.55 -19.33
CA VAL A 265 1.82 -17.39 -20.72
C VAL A 265 2.75 -16.59 -21.63
N GLY A 266 3.88 -16.11 -21.14
CA GLY A 266 4.76 -15.17 -21.82
C GLY A 266 4.25 -13.72 -21.72
N GLY A 267 5.08 -12.78 -22.17
CA GLY A 267 4.77 -11.34 -22.18
C GLY A 267 5.98 -10.48 -21.83
N GLU A 268 6.02 -9.26 -22.36
CA GLU A 268 7.03 -8.26 -22.03
C GLU A 268 6.47 -7.28 -21.00
N VAL A 269 7.06 -7.24 -19.80
CA VAL A 269 6.67 -6.30 -18.73
C VAL A 269 7.60 -5.10 -18.76
N VAL A 270 7.06 -3.91 -19.00
CA VAL A 270 7.83 -2.66 -19.13
C VAL A 270 8.20 -2.12 -17.75
N ASP A 271 9.46 -1.72 -17.55
CA ASP A 271 10.00 -1.22 -16.27
C ASP A 271 9.78 -2.20 -15.10
N ALA A 272 9.96 -3.49 -15.36
CA ALA A 272 9.75 -4.56 -14.38
C ALA A 272 10.58 -4.39 -13.09
N GLU A 273 11.72 -3.72 -13.19
CA GLU A 273 12.63 -3.40 -12.08
C GLU A 273 11.98 -2.54 -10.99
N ILE A 274 10.84 -1.89 -11.25
CA ILE A 274 10.08 -1.16 -10.24
C ILE A 274 9.66 -2.05 -9.05
N CYS A 275 9.62 -3.38 -9.22
CA CYS A 275 9.37 -4.32 -8.12
C CYS A 275 10.40 -4.21 -6.98
N GLU A 276 11.63 -3.77 -7.27
CA GLU A 276 12.71 -3.61 -6.29
C GLU A 276 12.38 -2.63 -5.16
N VAL A 277 11.40 -1.73 -5.36
CA VAL A 277 10.90 -0.82 -4.31
C VAL A 277 10.41 -1.58 -3.09
N SER A 278 9.78 -2.74 -3.30
CA SER A 278 9.19 -3.55 -2.22
C SER A 278 9.87 -4.90 -2.02
N HIS A 279 10.49 -5.45 -3.07
CA HIS A 279 11.11 -6.76 -3.01
C HIS A 279 12.37 -6.85 -3.90
N PRO A 280 13.51 -6.32 -3.40
CA PRO A 280 14.79 -6.48 -4.08
C PRO A 280 15.11 -7.96 -4.31
N GLY A 281 15.40 -8.33 -5.55
CA GLY A 281 15.69 -9.73 -5.92
C GLY A 281 14.49 -10.52 -6.44
N PHE A 282 13.28 -9.94 -6.52
CA PHE A 282 12.08 -10.63 -6.98
C PHE A 282 12.26 -11.28 -8.36
N ILE A 283 12.81 -10.54 -9.34
CA ILE A 283 13.03 -11.05 -10.71
C ILE A 283 13.96 -12.26 -10.68
N GLN A 284 15.05 -12.19 -9.91
CA GLN A 284 16.03 -13.27 -9.79
C GLN A 284 15.41 -14.49 -9.12
N GLN A 285 14.57 -14.31 -8.10
CA GLN A 285 13.81 -15.39 -7.47
C GLN A 285 12.86 -16.05 -8.46
N LEU A 286 12.07 -15.26 -9.20
CA LEU A 286 11.12 -15.76 -10.19
C LEU A 286 11.82 -16.55 -11.31
N LEU A 287 12.93 -16.04 -11.82
CA LEU A 287 13.77 -16.76 -12.79
C LEU A 287 14.38 -18.03 -12.20
N GLY A 288 14.75 -18.02 -10.91
CA GLY A 288 15.24 -19.18 -10.19
C GLY A 288 14.24 -20.34 -10.13
N LEU A 289 12.93 -20.05 -10.07
CA LEU A 289 11.87 -21.06 -10.08
C LEU A 289 11.78 -21.83 -11.42
N SER A 290 12.31 -21.27 -12.50
CA SER A 290 12.33 -21.91 -13.82
C SER A 290 13.49 -22.89 -14.03
N GLN A 291 14.41 -22.99 -13.05
CA GLN A 291 15.54 -23.90 -13.12
C GLN A 291 15.16 -25.28 -12.54
N PRO A 292 15.52 -26.39 -13.22
CA PRO A 292 15.15 -27.74 -12.82
C PRO A 292 15.81 -28.21 -11.52
#